data_AF-A0A3D0ZBD4-F1
#
_entry.id   AF-A0A3D0ZBD4-F1
#
_cell.length_a   1.000
_cell.length_b   1.000
_cell.length_c   1.000
_cell.angle_alpha   90.00
_cell.angle_beta   90.00
_cell.angle_gamma   90.00
#
_symmetry.space_group_name_H-M   'P 1'
#
loop_
_entity.id
_entity.type
_entity.pdbx_description
1 polymer ?
#
loop_
_entity_poly.entity_id
_entity_poly.type
_entity_poly.pdbx_seq_one_letter_code
_entity_poly.pdbx_strand_id
1 'polypeptide(L)'
;MIVSVSRRCDIPRFQFDWFMERLEAGFVEVANPFNAGQIRRVSLLPKEAGMKLEEGVDAFVFWTRDPRNILANADELTRRGFPFYVMTTLTGYPV
;
A
#
# COMPACT_ATOMS: atom_id res chain seq x y z
N MET A 1 10.51 -5.47 4.62
CA MET A 1 9.29 -5.25 5.42
C MET A 1 8.02 -5.59 4.62
N ILE A 2 6.99 -6.21 5.21
CA ILE A 2 5.65 -6.33 4.58
C ILE A 2 4.77 -5.15 5.04
N VAL A 3 4.15 -4.44 4.11
CA VAL A 3 3.27 -3.30 4.41
C VAL A 3 1.81 -3.69 4.18
N SER A 4 1.02 -3.68 5.24
CA SER A 4 -0.43 -3.84 5.14
C SER A 4 -1.08 -2.48 4.86
N VAL A 5 -1.29 -2.23 3.57
CA VAL A 5 -1.63 -0.92 3.02
C VAL A 5 -3.00 -0.47 3.49
N SER A 6 -3.99 -1.35 3.47
CA SER A 6 -5.40 -1.00 3.68
C SER A 6 -5.96 -1.46 5.03
N ARG A 7 -5.13 -1.45 6.09
CA ARG A 7 -5.58 -1.81 7.46
C ARG A 7 -6.53 -0.79 8.08
N ARG A 8 -6.29 0.51 7.87
CA ARG A 8 -7.04 1.60 8.49
C ARG A 8 -8.11 2.19 7.58
N CYS A 9 -7.93 2.03 6.27
CA CYS A 9 -8.81 2.53 5.22
C CYS A 9 -8.76 1.54 4.07
N ASP A 10 -9.89 1.35 3.37
CA ASP A 10 -9.94 0.61 2.11
C ASP A 10 -9.26 1.46 1.02
N ILE A 11 -7.93 1.50 1.05
CA ILE A 11 -7.08 2.30 0.16
C ILE A 11 -7.37 1.99 -1.31
N PRO A 12 -7.47 0.72 -1.76
CA PRO A 12 -7.86 0.42 -3.14
C PRO A 12 -9.11 1.16 -3.60
N ARG A 13 -10.14 1.24 -2.74
CA ARG A 13 -11.39 1.90 -3.09
C ARG A 13 -11.33 3.42 -2.99
N PHE A 14 -10.75 3.97 -1.92
CA PHE A 14 -10.95 5.37 -1.55
C PHE A 14 -9.75 6.28 -1.73
N GLN A 15 -8.53 5.74 -1.77
CA GLN A 15 -7.29 6.51 -1.65
C GLN A 15 -6.17 5.94 -2.52
N PHE A 16 -6.52 5.30 -3.65
CA PHE A 16 -5.54 4.63 -4.49
C PHE A 16 -4.57 5.64 -5.14
N ASP A 17 -5.08 6.77 -5.63
CA ASP A 17 -4.25 7.82 -6.22
C ASP A 17 -3.27 8.40 -5.20
N TRP A 18 -3.74 8.70 -3.98
CA TRP A 18 -2.89 9.10 -2.87
C TRP A 18 -1.80 8.07 -2.57
N PHE A 19 -2.14 6.77 -2.59
CA PHE A 19 -1.16 5.71 -2.38
C PHE A 19 -0.10 5.70 -3.48
N MET A 20 -0.48 5.87 -4.75
CA MET A 20 0.47 5.96 -5.87
C MET A 20 1.39 7.19 -5.74
N GLU A 21 0.88 8.33 -5.28
CA GLU A 21 1.70 9.51 -4.97
C GLU A 21 2.70 9.23 -3.83
N ARG A 22 2.28 8.51 -2.78
CA ARG A 22 3.20 8.12 -1.69
C ARG A 22 4.24 7.12 -2.17
N LEU A 23 3.87 6.22 -3.07
CA LEU A 23 4.77 5.25 -3.68
C LEU A 23 5.86 5.96 -4.49
N GLU A 24 5.49 7.00 -5.24
CA GLU A 24 6.43 7.87 -5.96
C GLU A 24 7.35 8.63 -4.99
N ALA A 25 6.80 9.16 -3.89
CA ALA A 25 7.60 9.81 -2.85
C ALA A 25 8.54 8.83 -2.11
N GLY A 26 8.28 7.51 -2.17
CA GLY A 26 9.09 6.46 -1.57
C GLY A 26 8.90 6.27 -0.06
N PHE A 27 7.96 6.97 0.58
CA PHE A 27 7.67 6.82 2.00
C PHE A 27 6.29 7.38 2.40
N VAL A 28 5.86 7.03 3.60
CA VAL A 28 4.71 7.65 4.27
C VAL A 28 5.01 7.88 5.75
N GLU A 29 4.46 8.94 6.32
CA GLU A 29 4.50 9.19 7.75
C GLU A 29 3.21 8.71 8.40
N VAL A 30 3.35 7.94 9.47
CA VAL A 30 2.23 7.31 10.19
C VAL A 30 2.31 7.69 11.66
N ALA A 31 1.31 8.42 12.12
CA ALA A 31 1.13 8.70 13.54
C ALA A 31 0.73 7.42 14.29
N ASN A 32 1.30 7.24 15.48
CA ASN A 32 0.88 6.20 16.42
C ASN A 32 -0.54 6.55 16.94
N PRO A 33 -1.52 5.63 16.83
CA PRO A 33 -2.90 5.92 17.23
C PRO A 33 -3.08 6.18 18.73
N PHE A 34 -2.15 5.73 19.58
CA PHE A 34 -2.20 5.95 21.03
C PHE A 34 -1.35 7.15 21.48
N ASN A 35 -0.46 7.65 20.62
CA ASN A 35 0.36 8.83 20.89
C ASN A 35 0.66 9.55 19.57
N ALA A 36 -0.16 10.55 19.23
CA ALA A 36 -0.07 11.24 17.95
C ALA A 36 1.25 12.00 17.74
N GLY A 37 1.96 12.37 18.82
CA GLY A 37 3.28 13.00 18.74
C GLY A 37 4.38 12.04 18.27
N GLN A 38 4.16 10.73 18.38
CA GLN A 38 5.07 9.74 17.82
C GLN A 38 4.71 9.46 16.36
N ILE A 39 5.48 10.07 15.46
CA ILE A 39 5.38 9.85 14.01
C ILE A 39 6.47 8.86 13.59
N ARG A 40 6.07 7.84 12.81
CA ARG A 40 7.00 6.88 12.22
C ARG A 40 7.02 7.08 10.72
N ARG A 41 8.20 7.05 10.12
CA ARG A 41 8.38 7.04 8.67
C ARG A 41 8.47 5.60 8.20
N VAL A 42 7.58 5.21 7.29
CA VAL A 42 7.52 3.87 6.69
C VAL A 42 8.05 3.98 5.26
N SER A 43 9.09 3.22 4.95
CA SER A 43 9.63 3.12 3.59
C SER A 43 8.61 2.46 2.66
N LEU A 44 8.52 2.98 1.44
CA LEU A 44 7.75 2.42 0.32
C LEU A 44 8.64 2.09 -0.88
N LEU A 45 9.97 2.10 -0.71
CA LEU A 45 10.90 1.73 -1.76
C LEU A 45 10.92 0.21 -1.98
N PRO A 46 11.04 -0.27 -3.23
CA PRO A 46 11.13 -1.70 -3.50
C PRO A 46 12.49 -2.24 -3.05
N LYS A 47 12.51 -3.46 -2.50
CA LYS A 47 13.73 -4.07 -1.95
C LYS A 47 14.82 -4.33 -2.99
N GLU A 48 14.44 -4.61 -4.24
CA GLU A 48 15.39 -4.98 -5.29
C GLU A 48 16.05 -3.79 -6.01
N ALA A 49 15.62 -2.55 -5.75
CA ALA A 49 16.11 -1.37 -6.48
C ALA A 49 17.55 -0.93 -6.16
N GLY A 50 18.39 -1.79 -5.58
CA GLY A 50 19.83 -1.53 -5.36
C GLY A 50 20.14 -0.33 -4.45
N MET A 51 19.13 0.28 -3.84
CA MET A 51 19.29 1.40 -2.93
C MET A 51 19.56 0.88 -1.52
N LYS A 52 20.66 1.38 -0.94
CA LYS A 52 21.20 1.13 0.40
C LYS A 52 20.26 1.44 1.58
N LEU A 53 18.95 1.60 1.39
CA LEU A 53 18.04 1.61 2.53
C LEU A 53 17.76 0.16 2.90
N GLU A 54 18.31 -0.24 4.04
CA GLU A 54 18.31 -1.58 4.62
C GLU A 54 16.88 -2.11 4.97
N GLU A 55 15.83 -1.39 4.55
CA GLU A 55 14.42 -1.60 4.92
C GLU A 55 13.45 -1.39 3.74
N GLY A 56 13.76 -1.91 2.55
CA GLY A 56 12.80 -1.97 1.44
C GLY A 56 11.53 -2.78 1.74
N VAL A 57 10.47 -2.53 0.96
CA VAL A 57 9.23 -3.31 1.02
C VAL A 57 9.43 -4.64 0.31
N ASP A 58 9.14 -5.74 1.02
CA ASP A 58 9.11 -7.10 0.47
C ASP A 58 7.79 -7.36 -0.28
N ALA A 59 6.66 -6.89 0.27
CA ALA A 59 5.36 -7.01 -0.36
C ALA A 59 4.33 -6.02 0.20
N PHE A 60 3.34 -5.70 -0.62
CA PHE A 60 2.11 -5.01 -0.20
C PHE A 60 0.95 -5.99 0.02
N VAL A 61 0.17 -5.71 1.06
CA VAL A 61 -1.09 -6.42 1.33
C VAL A 61 -2.25 -5.44 1.22
N PHE A 62 -3.19 -5.76 0.34
CA PHE A 62 -4.41 -5.01 0.15
C PHE A 62 -5.64 -5.83 0.55
N TRP A 63 -6.58 -5.19 1.22
CA TRP A 63 -7.89 -5.66 1.63
C TRP A 63 -8.91 -4.66 1.13
N THR A 64 -9.90 -5.12 0.38
CA THR A 64 -10.91 -4.24 -0.20
C THR A 64 -12.24 -4.95 -0.39
N ARG A 65 -13.33 -4.18 -0.38
CA ARG A 65 -14.64 -4.65 -0.87
C ARG A 65 -14.88 -4.29 -2.33
N ASP A 66 -13.99 -3.52 -2.94
CA ASP A 66 -14.09 -3.05 -4.32
C ASP A 66 -12.74 -3.18 -5.04
N PRO A 67 -12.48 -4.31 -5.71
CA PRO A 67 -11.19 -4.58 -6.32
C PRO A 67 -10.98 -3.85 -7.65
N ARG A 68 -11.97 -3.12 -8.19
CA ARG A 68 -11.92 -2.57 -9.56
C ARG A 68 -10.70 -1.68 -9.79
N ASN A 69 -10.42 -0.80 -8.84
CA ASN A 69 -9.33 0.17 -8.97
C ASN A 69 -7.95 -0.51 -8.93
N ILE A 70 -7.74 -1.44 -7.99
CA ILE A 70 -6.46 -2.15 -7.90
C ILE A 70 -6.26 -3.12 -9.07
N LEU A 71 -7.33 -3.74 -9.59
CA LEU A 71 -7.25 -4.56 -10.80
C LEU A 71 -6.83 -3.73 -12.02
N ALA A 72 -7.37 -2.52 -12.17
CA ALA A 72 -7.01 -1.61 -13.27
C ALA A 72 -5.55 -1.14 -13.21
N ASN A 73 -4.92 -1.16 -12.04
CA ASN A 73 -3.58 -0.62 -11.80
C ASN A 73 -2.53 -1.67 -11.38
N ALA A 74 -2.91 -2.96 -11.34
CA ALA A 74 -2.06 -4.06 -10.88
C ALA A 74 -0.74 -4.17 -11.67
N ASP A 75 -0.80 -3.93 -12.98
CA ASP A 75 0.37 -3.99 -13.85
C ASP A 75 1.40 -2.91 -13.51
N GLU A 76 0.95 -1.73 -13.05
CA GLU A 76 1.86 -0.66 -12.66
C GLU A 76 2.66 -1.03 -11.40
N LEU A 77 2.00 -1.61 -10.40
CA LEU A 77 2.67 -2.09 -9.19
C LEU A 77 3.69 -3.20 -9.52
N THR A 78 3.32 -4.11 -10.42
CA THR A 78 4.20 -5.18 -10.90
C THR A 78 5.41 -4.60 -11.65
N ARG A 79 5.21 -3.64 -12.57
CA ARG A 79 6.30 -2.98 -13.31
C ARG A 79 7.27 -2.25 -12.41
N ARG A 80 6.78 -1.67 -11.30
CA ARG A 80 7.61 -1.02 -10.28
C ARG A 80 8.36 -2.01 -9.37
N GLY A 81 8.18 -3.32 -9.57
CA GLY A 81 8.90 -4.36 -8.84
C GLY A 81 8.34 -4.63 -7.45
N PHE A 82 7.05 -4.36 -7.21
CA PHE A 82 6.41 -4.65 -5.92
C PHE A 82 5.62 -5.96 -5.99
N PRO A 83 6.01 -6.99 -5.22
CA PRO A 83 5.12 -8.11 -4.95
C PRO A 83 3.91 -7.63 -4.15
N PHE A 84 2.72 -8.15 -4.46
CA PHE A 84 1.53 -7.87 -3.67
C PHE A 84 0.49 -8.98 -3.77
N TYR A 85 -0.44 -8.99 -2.82
CA TYR A 85 -1.68 -9.73 -2.97
C TYR A 85 -2.87 -8.87 -2.53
N VAL A 86 -4.03 -9.21 -3.07
CA VAL A 86 -5.30 -8.54 -2.79
C VAL A 86 -6.25 -9.56 -2.19
N MET A 87 -6.80 -9.25 -1.02
CA MET A 87 -7.88 -10.00 -0.41
C MET A 87 -9.17 -9.22 -0.60
N THR A 88 -10.12 -9.82 -1.31
CA THR A 88 -11.42 -9.19 -1.55
C THR A 88 -12.50 -9.85 -0.70
N THR A 89 -13.27 -9.05 0.02
CA THR A 89 -14.46 -9.55 0.73
C THR A 89 -15.69 -9.40 -0.15
N LEU A 90 -16.29 -10.52 -0.54
CA LEU A 90 -17.58 -10.55 -1.22
C LEU A 90 -18.69 -10.35 -0.19
N THR A 91 -19.47 -9.29 -0.36
CA THR A 91 -20.48 -8.86 0.63
C THR A 91 -21.91 -8.93 0.11
N GLY A 92 -22.11 -9.17 -1.19
CA GLY A 92 -23.44 -9.21 -1.81
C GLY A 92 -24.15 -7.85 -1.84
N TYR A 93 -23.47 -6.75 -1.53
CA TYR A 93 -24.03 -5.41 -1.71
C TYR A 93 -24.26 -5.13 -3.19
N PRO A 94 -25.33 -4.40 -3.54
CA PRO A 94 -25.52 -3.93 -4.91
C PRO A 94 -24.32 -3.08 -5.33
N VAL A 95 -23.94 -3.24 -6.59
CA VAL A 95 -22.83 -2.54 -7.24
C VAL A 95 -23.12 -1.06 -7.48
#